data_AF-A0A9P6VC30-F1
#
_entry.id   AF-A0A9P6VC30-F1
#
_cell.length_a   1.000
_cell.length_b   1.000
_cell.length_c   1.000
_cell.angle_alpha   90.00
_cell.angle_beta   90.00
_cell.angle_gamma   90.00
#
_symmetry.space_group_name_H-M   'P 1'
#
loop_
_entity.id
_entity.type
_entity.pdbx_description
1 polymer ?
#
loop_
_entity_poly.entity_id
_entity_poly.type
_entity_poly.pdbx_seq_one_letter_code
_entity_poly.pdbx_strand_id
1 'polypeptide(L)'
;MDWNTYFALRKTRRNYERAFMVPSALVSLLGAGYFFAQRDFDPTPIFGMDQVIVYGIGTVAAGLIGLAMGPVIGNSVFRAANSRAKPLVDRMDTEFLKHIARNRADPAANSISNPIPDYYGEKIKSVSEYRSWLRKQREFRRKSQFYV
;
A
#
# COMPACT_ATOMS: atom_id res chain seq x y z
N MET A 1 13.35 15.19 14.29
CA MET A 1 11.89 15.04 14.11
C MET A 1 11.43 14.01 15.13
N ASP A 2 10.34 14.25 15.85
CA ASP A 2 9.84 13.29 16.86
C ASP A 2 9.16 12.08 16.21
N TRP A 3 9.18 10.94 16.90
CA TRP A 3 8.56 9.69 16.46
C TRP A 3 7.05 9.83 16.27
N ASN A 4 6.37 10.59 17.12
CA ASN A 4 4.92 10.81 16.99
C ASN A 4 4.58 11.55 15.70
N THR A 5 5.34 12.60 15.37
CA THR A 5 5.20 13.34 14.12
C THR A 5 5.49 12.45 12.92
N TYR A 6 6.48 11.54 13.02
CA TYR A 6 6.81 10.59 11.98
C TYR A 6 5.67 9.63 11.68
N PHE A 7 5.11 9.01 12.71
CA PHE A 7 3.97 8.12 12.55
C PHE A 7 2.72 8.85 12.04
N ALA A 8 2.51 10.11 12.45
CA ALA A 8 1.45 10.95 11.91
C ALA A 8 1.64 11.19 10.40
N LEU A 9 2.85 11.57 9.95
CA LEU A 9 3.14 11.77 8.53
C LEU A 9 3.05 10.47 7.70
N ARG A 10 3.45 9.34 8.28
CA ARG A 10 3.29 8.03 7.62
C ARG A 10 1.81 7.66 7.45
N LYS A 11 0.97 7.98 8.46
CA LYS A 11 -0.48 7.81 8.38
C LYS A 11 -1.11 8.74 7.34
N THR A 12 -0.71 10.00 7.28
CA THR A 12 -1.22 10.93 6.27
C THR A 12 -0.83 10.47 4.86
N ARG A 13 0.42 10.03 4.62
CA ARG A 13 0.82 9.42 3.34
C ARG A 13 -0.13 8.31 2.88
N ARG A 14 -0.43 7.38 3.79
CA ARG A 14 -1.36 6.26 3.50
C ARG A 14 -2.79 6.72 3.24
N ASN A 15 -3.23 7.79 3.89
CA ASN A 15 -4.55 8.38 3.64
C ASN A 15 -4.61 9.01 2.24
N TYR A 16 -3.56 9.69 1.79
CA TYR A 16 -3.47 10.20 0.42
C TYR A 16 -3.51 9.07 -0.60
N GLU A 17 -2.69 8.03 -0.42
CA GLU A 17 -2.71 6.84 -1.30
C GLU A 17 -4.11 6.25 -1.45
N ARG A 18 -4.87 6.15 -0.37
CA ARG A 18 -6.25 5.63 -0.36
C ARG A 18 -7.25 6.61 -0.97
N ALA A 19 -7.15 7.89 -0.63
CA ALA A 19 -8.07 8.92 -1.09
C ALA A 19 -8.00 9.09 -2.62
N PHE A 20 -6.81 8.93 -3.21
CA PHE A 20 -6.62 9.05 -4.66
C PHE A 20 -7.01 7.81 -5.46
N MET A 21 -7.34 6.68 -4.82
CA MET A 21 -7.86 5.49 -5.53
C MET A 21 -9.16 5.78 -6.26
N VAL A 22 -10.13 6.41 -5.59
CA VAL A 22 -11.46 6.64 -6.14
C VAL A 22 -11.44 7.66 -7.28
N PRO A 23 -10.84 8.87 -7.13
CA PRO A 23 -10.74 9.82 -8.24
C PRO A 23 -9.98 9.28 -9.44
N SER A 24 -8.89 8.53 -9.21
CA SER A 24 -8.10 7.94 -10.29
C SER A 24 -8.89 6.89 -11.08
N ALA A 25 -9.65 6.03 -10.39
CA ALA A 25 -10.56 5.09 -11.02
C ALA A 25 -11.67 5.79 -11.81
N LEU A 26 -12.28 6.84 -11.24
CA LEU A 26 -13.34 7.60 -11.91
C LEU A 26 -12.84 8.30 -13.17
N VAL A 27 -11.69 8.98 -13.10
CA VAL A 27 -11.10 9.64 -14.27
C VAL A 27 -10.80 8.63 -15.37
N SER A 28 -10.27 7.45 -15.01
CA SER A 28 -9.97 6.42 -15.99
C SER A 28 -11.23 5.78 -16.60
N LEU A 29 -12.26 5.50 -15.79
CA LEU A 29 -13.55 5.00 -16.26
C LEU A 29 -14.25 5.99 -17.18
N LEU A 30 -14.36 7.25 -16.76
CA LEU A 30 -15.01 8.30 -17.54
C LEU A 30 -14.24 8.60 -18.82
N GLY A 31 -12.90 8.63 -18.75
CA GLY A 31 -12.05 8.82 -19.92
C GLY A 31 -12.18 7.68 -20.94
N ALA A 32 -12.16 6.43 -20.47
CA ALA A 32 -12.36 5.27 -21.34
C ALA A 32 -13.78 5.23 -21.92
N GLY A 33 -14.80 5.45 -21.09
CA GLY A 33 -16.20 5.50 -21.53
C GLY A 33 -16.43 6.59 -22.57
N TYR A 34 -15.86 7.79 -22.37
CA TYR A 34 -15.90 8.86 -23.35
C TYR A 34 -15.18 8.49 -24.65
N PHE A 35 -13.99 7.89 -24.56
CA PHE A 35 -13.23 7.44 -25.73
C PHE A 35 -13.99 6.39 -26.56
N PHE A 36 -14.63 5.42 -25.91
CA PHE A 36 -15.42 4.41 -26.62
C PHE A 36 -16.76 4.94 -27.12
N ALA A 37 -17.39 5.88 -26.42
CA ALA A 37 -18.63 6.51 -26.86
C ALA A 37 -18.47 7.33 -28.16
N GLN A 38 -17.26 7.77 -28.48
CA GLN A 38 -16.94 8.48 -29.72
C GLN A 38 -16.64 7.55 -30.91
N ARG A 39 -16.60 6.24 -30.71
CA ARG A 39 -16.35 5.28 -31.79
C ARG A 39 -17.65 4.90 -32.47
N ASP A 40 -17.63 4.90 -33.79
CA ASP A 40 -18.72 4.36 -34.58
C ASP A 40 -18.84 2.85 -34.33
N PHE A 41 -20.07 2.38 -34.11
CA PHE A 41 -20.37 0.96 -33.93
C PHE A 41 -20.56 0.32 -35.30
N ASP A 42 -19.62 -0.53 -35.70
CA ASP A 42 -19.77 -1.40 -36.85
C ASP A 42 -20.22 -2.79 -36.39
N PRO A 43 -21.11 -3.49 -37.11
CA PRO A 43 -21.51 -4.85 -36.75
C PRO A 43 -20.42 -5.90 -36.99
N THR A 44 -19.18 -5.49 -37.26
CA THR A 44 -18.05 -6.38 -37.45
C THR A 44 -17.55 -6.90 -36.10
N PRO A 45 -17.54 -8.22 -35.88
CA PRO A 45 -17.15 -8.78 -34.59
C PRO A 45 -15.64 -8.55 -34.34
N ILE A 46 -15.31 -8.08 -33.15
CA ILE A 46 -13.94 -7.93 -32.69
C ILE A 46 -13.64 -9.12 -31.78
N PHE A 47 -12.63 -9.94 -32.13
CA PHE A 47 -12.32 -11.21 -31.46
C PHE A 47 -13.52 -12.19 -31.36
N GLY A 48 -14.43 -12.16 -32.34
CA GLY A 48 -15.63 -13.00 -32.33
C GLY A 48 -16.71 -12.55 -31.35
N MET A 49 -16.55 -11.37 -30.71
CA MET A 49 -17.52 -10.75 -29.83
C MET A 49 -18.10 -9.49 -30.45
N ASP A 50 -19.31 -9.13 -30.00
CA ASP A 50 -19.93 -7.85 -30.35
C ASP A 50 -19.13 -6.66 -29.81
N GLN A 51 -19.07 -5.56 -30.57
CA GLN A 51 -18.24 -4.41 -30.24
C GLN A 51 -18.65 -3.75 -28.92
N VAL A 52 -19.94 -3.77 -28.56
CA VAL A 52 -20.43 -3.21 -27.29
C VAL A 52 -19.84 -3.98 -26.11
N ILE A 53 -19.72 -5.31 -26.21
CA ILE A 53 -19.13 -6.15 -25.16
C ILE A 53 -17.63 -5.84 -25.02
N VAL A 54 -16.91 -5.75 -26.14
CA VAL A 54 -15.47 -5.46 -26.14
C VAL A 54 -15.18 -4.09 -25.52
N TYR A 55 -15.95 -3.06 -25.87
CA TYR A 55 -15.79 -1.71 -25.31
C TYR A 55 -16.24 -1.64 -23.85
N GLY A 56 -17.29 -2.37 -23.46
CA GLY A 56 -17.70 -2.52 -22.07
C GLY A 56 -16.59 -3.13 -21.21
N ILE A 57 -16.00 -4.24 -21.66
CA ILE A 57 -14.86 -4.88 -20.98
C ILE A 57 -13.66 -3.93 -20.94
N GLY A 58 -13.34 -3.26 -22.06
CA GLY A 58 -12.25 -2.29 -22.13
C GLY A 58 -12.42 -1.13 -21.14
N THR A 59 -13.65 -0.64 -20.98
CA THR A 59 -13.97 0.43 -20.02
C THR A 59 -13.76 -0.05 -18.58
N VAL A 60 -14.28 -1.23 -18.23
CA VAL A 60 -14.08 -1.81 -16.89
C VAL A 60 -12.60 -2.05 -16.62
N ALA A 61 -11.86 -2.59 -17.59
CA ALA A 61 -10.42 -2.82 -17.48
C ALA A 61 -9.65 -1.52 -17.25
N ALA A 62 -9.98 -0.45 -17.98
CA ALA A 62 -9.41 0.88 -17.75
C ALA A 62 -9.68 1.36 -16.32
N GLY A 63 -10.91 1.21 -15.81
CA GLY A 63 -11.24 1.56 -14.43
C GLY A 63 -10.41 0.82 -13.38
N LEU A 64 -10.17 -0.47 -13.57
CA LEU A 64 -9.30 -1.27 -12.69
C LEU A 64 -7.85 -0.78 -12.73
N ILE A 65 -7.35 -0.44 -13.92
CA ILE A 65 -6.01 0.14 -14.08
C ILE A 65 -5.94 1.51 -13.37
N GLY A 66 -6.93 2.37 -13.56
CA GLY A 66 -7.03 3.65 -12.87
C GLY A 66 -7.06 3.51 -11.35
N LEU A 67 -7.79 2.52 -10.82
CA LEU A 67 -7.81 2.21 -9.39
C LEU A 67 -6.42 1.79 -8.88
N ALA A 68 -5.73 0.92 -9.63
CA ALA A 68 -4.37 0.46 -9.29
C ALA A 68 -3.32 1.58 -9.37
N MET A 69 -3.50 2.55 -10.28
CA MET A 69 -2.63 3.73 -10.38
C MET A 69 -2.87 4.77 -9.27
N GLY A 70 -4.04 4.75 -8.62
CA GLY A 70 -4.42 5.74 -7.61
C GLY A 70 -3.41 5.93 -6.47
N PRO A 71 -2.88 4.88 -5.81
CA PRO A 71 -1.88 5.03 -4.76
C PRO A 71 -0.58 5.68 -5.23
N VAL A 72 -0.16 5.42 -6.48
CA VAL A 72 1.06 6.01 -7.06
C VAL A 72 0.87 7.51 -7.25
N ILE A 73 -0.28 7.92 -7.79
CA ILE A 73 -0.64 9.33 -7.95
C ILE A 73 -0.77 10.00 -6.58
N GLY A 74 -1.47 9.36 -5.63
CA GLY A 74 -1.66 9.87 -4.27
C GLY A 74 -0.35 10.07 -3.51
N ASN A 75 0.59 9.13 -3.63
CA ASN A 75 1.92 9.28 -3.05
C ASN A 75 2.70 10.43 -3.72
N SER A 76 2.56 10.62 -5.04
CA SER A 76 3.21 11.71 -5.75
C SER A 76 2.69 13.08 -5.29
N VAL A 77 1.38 13.22 -5.12
CA VAL A 77 0.74 14.43 -4.56
C VAL A 77 1.18 14.67 -3.12
N PHE A 78 1.20 13.61 -2.28
CA PHE A 78 1.69 13.72 -0.90
C PHE A 78 3.14 14.23 -0.85
N ARG A 79 4.02 13.71 -1.71
CA ARG A 79 5.44 14.13 -1.79
C ARG A 79 5.58 15.57 -2.27
N ALA A 80 4.75 16.01 -3.21
CA ALA A 80 4.73 17.40 -3.65
C ALA A 80 4.28 18.34 -2.52
N ALA A 81 3.19 18.01 -1.83
CA ALA A 81 2.64 18.80 -0.72
C ALA A 81 3.58 18.83 0.51
N ASN A 82 4.33 17.75 0.76
CA ASN A 82 5.22 17.61 1.92
C ASN A 82 6.71 17.64 1.52
N SER A 83 7.05 18.35 0.45
CA SER A 83 8.41 18.39 -0.13
C SER A 83 9.50 18.74 0.88
N ARG A 84 9.21 19.65 1.83
CA ARG A 84 10.14 20.05 2.90
C ARG A 84 10.37 18.96 3.95
N ALA A 85 9.35 18.15 4.24
CA ALA A 85 9.42 17.08 5.24
C ALA A 85 10.04 15.80 4.66
N LYS A 86 10.08 15.66 3.34
CA LYS A 86 10.59 14.47 2.63
C LYS A 86 11.97 13.98 3.13
N PRO A 87 13.06 14.78 3.14
CA PRO A 87 14.37 14.28 3.55
C PRO A 87 14.41 13.85 5.02
N LEU A 88 13.57 14.46 5.87
CA LEU A 88 13.47 14.07 7.28
C LEU A 88 12.70 12.75 7.43
N VAL A 89 11.61 12.58 6.70
CA VAL A 89 10.83 11.34 6.68
C VAL A 89 11.67 10.17 6.14
N ASP A 90 12.44 10.37 5.07
CA ASP A 90 13.29 9.34 4.47
C ASP A 90 14.39 8.86 5.45
N ARG A 91 14.97 9.80 6.22
CA ARG A 91 15.92 9.48 7.30
C ARG A 91 15.25 8.67 8.41
N MET A 92 14.08 9.11 8.89
CA MET A 92 13.33 8.42 9.94
C MET A 92 12.83 7.05 9.49
N ASP A 93 12.41 6.89 8.22
CA ASP A 93 12.05 5.60 7.62
C ASP A 93 13.25 4.63 7.69
N THR A 94 14.44 5.11 7.34
CA THR A 94 15.68 4.32 7.42
C THR A 94 16.02 3.92 8.86
N GLU A 95 15.93 4.86 9.80
CA GLU A 95 16.14 4.57 11.23
C GLU A 95 15.12 3.58 11.77
N PHE A 96 13.84 3.75 11.43
CA PHE A 96 12.78 2.83 11.79
C PHE A 96 13.07 1.41 11.27
N LEU A 97 13.46 1.26 10.01
CA LEU A 97 13.83 -0.04 9.44
C LEU A 97 15.05 -0.64 10.15
N LYS A 98 16.05 0.16 10.52
CA LYS A 98 17.18 -0.30 11.35
C LYS A 98 16.72 -0.76 12.73
N HIS A 99 15.71 -0.12 13.32
CA HIS A 99 15.13 -0.56 14.60
C HIS A 99 14.37 -1.88 14.46
N ILE A 100 13.59 -2.07 13.39
CA ILE A 100 12.90 -3.32 13.09
C ILE A 100 13.91 -4.45 12.85
N ALA A 101 14.89 -4.23 11.97
CA ALA A 101 15.90 -5.23 11.62
C ALA A 101 16.70 -5.72 12.84
N ARG A 102 17.01 -4.83 13.78
CA ARG A 102 17.72 -5.18 15.04
C ARG A 102 16.85 -5.92 16.05
N ASN A 103 15.53 -5.73 16.02
CA ASN A 103 14.63 -6.25 17.06
C ASN A 103 13.68 -7.36 16.59
N ARG A 104 13.60 -7.64 15.30
CA ARG A 104 12.81 -8.75 14.76
C ARG A 104 13.29 -10.10 15.30
N ALA A 105 12.36 -11.03 15.47
CA ALA A 105 12.66 -12.41 15.79
C ALA A 105 13.32 -13.13 14.61
N ASP A 106 14.12 -14.15 14.90
CA ASP A 106 14.73 -15.02 13.90
C ASP A 106 13.65 -15.89 13.24
N PRO A 107 13.50 -15.87 11.91
CA PRO A 107 12.51 -16.69 11.23
C PRO A 107 12.82 -18.19 11.29
N ALA A 108 14.06 -18.59 11.57
CA ALA A 108 14.43 -20.01 11.69
C ALA A 108 13.76 -20.69 12.90
N ALA A 109 13.40 -19.94 13.93
CA ALA A 109 12.77 -20.45 15.14
C ALA A 109 11.23 -20.55 15.05
N ASN A 110 10.68 -20.51 13.84
CA ASN A 110 9.25 -20.61 13.59
C ASN A 110 8.75 -22.04 13.80
N SER A 111 7.67 -22.20 14.57
CA SER A 111 7.05 -23.49 14.84
C SER A 111 5.54 -23.38 14.72
N ILE A 112 4.86 -24.50 14.45
CA ILE A 112 3.39 -24.58 14.38
C ILE A 112 2.76 -24.13 15.70
N SER A 113 3.40 -24.43 16.84
CA SER A 113 2.92 -24.04 18.18
C SER A 113 3.27 -22.59 18.56
N ASN A 114 4.22 -21.97 17.86
CA ASN A 114 4.66 -20.60 18.10
C ASN A 114 4.93 -19.92 16.75
N PRO A 115 3.88 -19.42 16.06
CA PRO A 115 4.04 -18.78 14.76
C PRO A 115 4.79 -17.46 14.88
N ILE A 116 5.57 -17.14 13.85
CA ILE A 116 6.36 -15.91 13.82
C ILE A 116 5.47 -14.65 13.94
N PRO A 117 5.79 -13.70 14.82
CA PRO A 117 5.10 -12.42 14.87
C PRO A 117 5.41 -11.57 13.62
N ASP A 118 4.72 -10.43 13.47
CA ASP A 118 4.93 -9.46 12.37
C ASP A 118 6.43 -9.16 12.18
N TYR A 119 7.02 -9.70 11.12
CA TYR A 119 8.46 -9.69 10.87
C TYR A 119 8.96 -8.34 10.37
N TYR A 120 8.14 -7.65 9.59
CA TYR A 120 8.49 -6.39 8.93
C TYR A 120 8.00 -5.15 9.68
N GLY A 121 7.19 -5.33 10.74
CA GLY A 121 6.61 -4.22 11.50
C GLY A 121 5.60 -3.43 10.67
N GLU A 122 4.90 -4.08 9.73
CA GLU A 122 3.92 -3.45 8.85
C GLU A 122 2.74 -2.86 9.62
N LYS A 123 2.37 -3.50 10.73
CA LYS A 123 1.20 -3.10 11.52
C LYS A 123 1.48 -1.90 12.43
N ILE A 124 2.73 -1.43 12.50
CA ILE A 124 3.15 -0.37 13.41
C ILE A 124 2.84 1.00 12.82
N LYS A 125 1.88 1.70 13.44
CA LYS A 125 1.39 3.03 13.06
C LYS A 125 1.54 4.06 14.18
N SER A 126 2.06 3.68 15.34
CA SER A 126 2.32 4.57 16.48
C SER A 126 3.45 4.06 17.37
N VAL A 127 3.95 4.94 18.25
CA VAL A 127 4.97 4.58 19.25
C VAL A 127 4.45 3.51 20.23
N SER A 128 3.17 3.58 20.61
CA SER A 128 2.55 2.59 21.51
C SER A 128 2.49 1.20 20.85
N GLU A 129 2.12 1.15 19.58
CA GLU A 129 2.12 -0.09 18.79
C GLU A 129 3.55 -0.62 18.60
N TYR A 130 4.54 0.25 18.41
CA TYR A 130 5.95 -0.15 18.33
C TYR A 130 6.42 -0.82 19.63
N ARG A 131 6.09 -0.24 20.80
CA ARG A 131 6.41 -0.86 22.10
C ARG A 131 5.70 -2.21 22.29
N SER A 132 4.46 -2.31 21.83
CA SER A 132 3.70 -3.57 21.87
C SER A 132 4.29 -4.62 20.93
N TRP A 133 4.74 -4.21 19.75
CA TRP A 133 5.46 -5.06 18.81
C TRP A 133 6.77 -5.59 19.43
N LEU A 134 7.57 -4.73 20.08
CA LEU A 134 8.79 -5.15 20.78
C LEU A 134 8.51 -6.23 21.86
N ARG A 135 7.40 -6.08 22.60
CA ARG A 135 6.99 -7.10 23.59
C ARG A 135 6.69 -8.44 22.93
N LYS A 136 5.95 -8.44 21.80
CA LYS A 136 5.66 -9.66 21.03
C LYS A 136 6.93 -10.34 20.50
N GLN A 137 7.88 -9.56 20.00
CA GLN A 137 9.17 -10.10 19.54
C GLN A 137 9.96 -10.76 20.70
N ARG A 138 9.97 -10.14 21.88
CA ARG A 138 10.63 -10.70 23.08
C ARG A 138 9.92 -11.96 23.58
N GLU A 139 8.59 -11.96 23.60
CA GLU A 139 7.79 -13.12 23.99
C GLU A 139 8.05 -14.31 23.06
N PHE A 140 8.09 -14.07 21.74
CA PHE A 140 8.44 -15.10 20.77
C PHE A 140 9.84 -15.68 21.02
N ARG A 141 10.85 -14.82 21.22
CA ARG A 141 12.23 -15.26 21.52
C ARG A 141 12.33 -16.08 22.81
N ARG A 142 11.54 -15.74 23.83
CA ARG A 142 11.48 -16.51 25.07
C ARG A 142 10.88 -17.89 24.80
N LYS A 143 9.73 -17.94 24.13
CA LYS A 143 9.07 -19.21 23.78
C LYS A 143 9.98 -20.07 22.91
N SER A 144 10.65 -19.50 21.93
CA SER A 144 11.56 -20.26 21.06
C SER A 144 12.77 -20.84 21.77
N GLN A 145 13.17 -20.33 22.94
CA GLN A 145 14.25 -20.93 23.74
C GLN A 145 13.80 -22.16 24.53
N PHE A 146 12.51 -22.26 24.89
CA PHE A 146 11.98 -23.36 25.70
C PHE A 146 11.41 -24.52 24.87
N TYR A 147 11.15 -24.31 23.57
CA TYR A 147 10.58 -25.31 22.66
C TYR A 147 11.59 -25.85 21.63
N VAL A 148 12.91 -25.74 21.91
CA VAL A 148 13.96 -26.51 21.24
C VAL A 148 14.17 -27.80 22.02
#